data_AF-A0A8J1UIZ4-F1
#
_entry.id   AF-A0A8J1UIZ4-F1
#
_cell.length_a   1.000
_cell.length_b   1.000
_cell.length_c   1.000
_cell.angle_alpha   90.00
_cell.angle_beta   90.00
_cell.angle_gamma   90.00
#
_symmetry.space_group_name_H-M   'P 1'
#
loop_
_entity.id
_entity.type
_entity.pdbx_description
1 polymer ?
#
loop_
_entity_poly.entity_id
_entity_poly.type
_entity_poly.pdbx_seq_one_letter_code
_entity_poly.pdbx_strand_id
1 'polypeptide(L)'
;VPSLETFQLEFDGVPTVPLAIDATENEVETAINDLFSYRCPTEISNPPNNRKFYFQDYESSSFGGFQDTTEQPFCGRSSIKNPWKLFDNNNSPIFLSKNKYLCLAYRGAWRNRIVLDYIYVDADFEEQSSTVVIDHDLYTDEDADRESWKYTCVEMYSHVFAAKPTGNFFEGTRIRLSRTGNAWVDVVYIGSKPTVYTPQNPTITLLAENIPDQRVAPPRPGGQMIDS
;
A
#
# COMPACT_ATOMS: atom_id res chain seq x y z
N VAL A 1 -34.82 -2.57 -29.79
CA VAL A 1 -35.36 -2.30 -28.43
C VAL A 1 -34.19 -2.43 -27.48
N PRO A 2 -33.89 -1.44 -26.62
CA PRO A 2 -32.84 -1.58 -25.62
C PRO A 2 -33.17 -2.76 -24.69
N SER A 3 -32.20 -3.61 -24.36
CA SER A 3 -32.41 -4.62 -23.31
C SER A 3 -32.30 -3.92 -21.95
N LEU A 4 -33.33 -4.08 -21.11
CA LEU A 4 -33.36 -3.54 -19.73
C LEU A 4 -32.60 -4.46 -18.75
N GLU A 5 -31.50 -5.05 -19.21
CA GLU A 5 -30.76 -6.06 -18.44
C GLU A 5 -29.86 -5.42 -17.38
N THR A 6 -29.40 -4.18 -17.62
CA THR A 6 -28.53 -3.46 -16.70
C THR A 6 -28.86 -1.97 -16.65
N PHE A 7 -28.43 -1.30 -15.58
CA PHE A 7 -28.42 0.14 -15.42
C PHE A 7 -27.06 0.63 -14.91
N GLN A 8 -26.79 1.92 -15.05
CA GLN A 8 -25.60 2.58 -14.50
C GLN A 8 -26.02 3.85 -13.77
N LEU A 9 -25.31 4.18 -12.70
CA LEU A 9 -25.41 5.48 -12.05
C LEU A 9 -24.27 6.36 -12.57
N GLU A 10 -24.51 7.63 -12.81
CA GLU A 10 -23.49 8.56 -13.30
C GLU A 10 -23.37 9.76 -12.35
N PHE A 11 -22.14 10.16 -12.05
CA PHE A 11 -21.85 11.39 -11.33
C PHE A 11 -20.73 12.14 -12.04
N ASP A 12 -21.01 13.39 -12.43
CA ASP A 12 -20.09 14.27 -13.16
C ASP A 12 -19.49 13.62 -14.42
N GLY A 13 -20.33 12.93 -15.22
CA GLY A 13 -19.89 12.25 -16.44
C GLY A 13 -19.13 10.94 -16.24
N VAL A 14 -18.97 10.48 -14.98
CA VAL A 14 -18.36 9.18 -14.67
C VAL A 14 -19.45 8.18 -14.29
N PRO A 15 -19.67 7.13 -15.11
CA PRO A 15 -20.62 6.08 -14.79
C PRO A 15 -20.01 5.03 -13.85
N THR A 16 -20.86 4.36 -13.07
CA THR A 16 -20.52 3.11 -12.37
C THR A 16 -20.31 1.98 -13.37
N VAL A 17 -19.81 0.84 -12.88
CA VAL A 17 -19.95 -0.42 -13.62
C VAL A 17 -21.43 -0.71 -13.91
N PRO A 18 -21.77 -1.39 -15.02
CA PRO A 18 -23.14 -1.84 -15.27
C PRO A 18 -23.63 -2.74 -14.13
N LEU A 19 -24.78 -2.40 -13.55
CA LEU A 19 -25.47 -3.14 -12.50
C LEU A 19 -26.65 -3.88 -13.11
N ALA A 20 -26.84 -5.16 -12.77
CA ALA A 20 -28.04 -5.90 -13.18
C ALA A 20 -29.31 -5.26 -12.59
N ILE A 21 -30.44 -5.38 -13.27
CA ILE A 21 -31.72 -4.82 -12.76
C ILE A 21 -32.17 -5.46 -11.45
N ASP A 22 -31.70 -6.68 -11.18
CA ASP A 22 -31.90 -7.45 -9.95
C ASP A 22 -30.67 -7.44 -9.04
N ALA A 23 -29.75 -6.47 -9.22
CA ALA A 23 -28.60 -6.28 -8.34
C ALA A 23 -29.03 -6.10 -6.88
N THR A 24 -28.26 -6.74 -5.99
CA THR A 24 -28.44 -6.66 -4.54
C THR A 24 -28.08 -5.28 -4.02
N GLU A 25 -28.59 -4.93 -2.83
CA GLU A 25 -28.22 -3.70 -2.11
C GLU A 25 -26.70 -3.54 -1.99
N ASN A 26 -25.99 -4.62 -1.68
CA ASN A 26 -24.53 -4.62 -1.54
C ASN A 26 -23.80 -4.34 -2.87
N GLU A 27 -24.31 -4.85 -4.00
CA GLU A 27 -23.73 -4.57 -5.32
C GLU A 27 -23.93 -3.10 -5.72
N VAL A 28 -25.11 -2.55 -5.45
CA VAL A 28 -25.41 -1.13 -5.69
C VAL A 28 -24.55 -0.24 -4.78
N GLU A 29 -24.45 -0.56 -3.49
CA GLU A 29 -23.61 0.18 -2.54
C GLU A 29 -22.14 0.15 -2.95
N THR A 30 -21.62 -1.02 -3.36
CA THR A 30 -20.24 -1.16 -3.84
C THR A 30 -19.99 -0.28 -5.06
N ALA A 31 -20.90 -0.32 -6.04
CA ALA A 31 -20.77 0.50 -7.25
C ALA A 31 -20.80 2.01 -6.95
N ILE A 32 -21.64 2.45 -6.00
CA ILE A 32 -21.66 3.85 -5.54
C ILE A 32 -20.36 4.20 -4.82
N ASN A 33 -19.88 3.33 -3.94
CA ASN A 33 -18.64 3.56 -3.21
C ASN A 33 -17.43 3.64 -4.15
N ASP A 34 -17.37 2.77 -5.16
CA ASP A 34 -16.32 2.77 -6.19
C ASP A 34 -16.31 4.08 -6.99
N LEU A 35 -17.50 4.67 -7.24
CA LEU A 35 -17.61 5.96 -7.93
C LEU A 35 -16.91 7.08 -7.17
N PHE A 36 -16.91 7.03 -5.83
CA PHE A 36 -16.29 8.03 -4.96
C PHE A 36 -14.91 7.61 -4.42
N SER A 37 -14.33 6.54 -4.96
CA SER A 37 -13.03 6.02 -4.54
C SER A 37 -11.89 6.51 -5.43
N TYR A 38 -10.69 6.67 -4.84
CA TYR A 38 -9.47 6.80 -5.63
C TYR A 38 -9.17 5.46 -6.29
N ARG A 39 -9.19 5.44 -7.62
CA ARG A 39 -8.83 4.23 -8.38
C ARG A 39 -7.32 4.17 -8.55
N CYS A 40 -6.78 2.97 -8.49
CA CYS A 40 -5.37 2.67 -8.67
C CYS A 40 -5.21 1.49 -9.63
N PRO A 41 -4.06 1.38 -10.34
CA PRO A 41 -3.77 0.22 -11.17
C PRO A 41 -3.94 -1.09 -10.39
N THR A 42 -4.46 -2.12 -11.06
CA THR A 42 -4.77 -3.43 -10.45
C THR A 42 -3.56 -4.05 -9.78
N GLU A 43 -2.35 -3.80 -10.29
CA GLU A 43 -1.10 -4.27 -9.71
C GLU A 43 -0.86 -3.73 -8.28
N ILE A 44 -1.42 -2.56 -7.97
CA ILE A 44 -1.35 -1.90 -6.66
C ILE A 44 -2.58 -2.23 -5.82
N SER A 45 -3.79 -2.08 -6.38
CA SER A 45 -5.06 -2.24 -5.63
C SER A 45 -5.49 -3.68 -5.44
N ASN A 46 -5.12 -4.58 -6.34
CA ASN A 46 -5.42 -6.01 -6.25
C ASN A 46 -4.27 -6.88 -6.79
N PRO A 47 -3.12 -6.91 -6.10
CA PRO A 47 -1.94 -7.59 -6.59
C PRO A 47 -2.18 -9.10 -6.79
N PRO A 48 -1.57 -9.71 -7.85
CA PRO A 48 -1.78 -11.12 -8.19
C PRO A 48 -1.45 -12.08 -7.04
N ASN A 49 -2.37 -13.00 -6.74
CA ASN A 49 -2.25 -13.97 -5.64
C ASN A 49 -1.01 -14.87 -5.74
N ASN A 50 -0.52 -15.17 -6.95
CA ASN A 50 0.68 -15.98 -7.15
C ASN A 50 1.99 -15.27 -6.77
N ARG A 51 1.95 -13.96 -6.51
CA ARG A 51 3.11 -13.15 -6.09
C ARG A 51 2.98 -12.59 -4.68
N LYS A 52 1.74 -12.48 -4.19
CA LYS A 52 1.33 -11.85 -2.94
C LYS A 52 1.43 -12.81 -1.76
N PHE A 53 2.21 -12.43 -0.76
CA PHE A 53 2.24 -13.09 0.54
C PHE A 53 1.34 -12.37 1.54
N TYR A 54 1.42 -11.04 1.57
CA TYR A 54 0.61 -10.19 2.45
C TYR A 54 0.13 -8.97 1.69
N PHE A 55 -1.08 -8.52 2.02
CA PHE A 55 -1.67 -7.32 1.46
C PHE A 55 -2.64 -6.66 2.42
N GLN A 56 -2.58 -5.33 2.48
CA GLN A 56 -3.43 -4.51 3.33
C GLN A 56 -3.72 -3.18 2.62
N ASP A 57 -4.96 -3.01 2.19
CA ASP A 57 -5.52 -1.79 1.55
C ASP A 57 -6.18 -0.83 2.53
N TYR A 58 -6.44 -1.29 3.76
CA TYR A 58 -6.99 -0.53 4.88
C TYR A 58 -8.46 -0.11 4.74
N GLU A 59 -9.18 -0.57 3.71
CA GLU A 59 -10.61 -0.27 3.51
C GLU A 59 -11.52 -0.79 4.65
N SER A 60 -11.08 -1.82 5.37
CA SER A 60 -11.83 -2.43 6.49
C SER A 60 -10.95 -2.77 7.70
N SER A 61 -9.77 -2.16 7.80
CA SER A 61 -8.75 -2.53 8.80
C SER A 61 -8.13 -1.30 9.46
N SER A 62 -7.93 -1.38 10.78
CA SER A 62 -7.16 -0.42 11.56
C SER A 62 -5.81 -0.99 12.02
N PHE A 63 -5.30 -2.02 11.32
CA PHE A 63 -4.10 -2.74 11.76
C PHE A 63 -2.92 -1.78 11.93
N GLY A 64 -2.40 -1.76 13.16
CA GLY A 64 -1.19 -1.04 13.51
C GLY A 64 -1.32 0.48 13.58
N GLY A 65 -2.52 1.07 13.48
CA GLY A 65 -2.74 2.53 13.52
C GLY A 65 -4.21 2.91 13.72
N PHE A 66 -4.61 4.07 13.17
CA PHE A 66 -6.01 4.52 13.15
C PHE A 66 -6.49 4.63 11.71
N GLN A 67 -7.60 3.99 11.35
CA GLN A 67 -8.19 4.17 10.02
C GLN A 67 -8.65 5.63 9.88
N ASP A 68 -8.29 6.25 8.76
CA ASP A 68 -8.61 7.64 8.44
C ASP A 68 -9.33 7.69 7.10
N THR A 69 -10.59 8.12 7.16
CA THR A 69 -11.48 8.34 6.01
C THR A 69 -11.73 9.82 5.76
N THR A 70 -11.10 10.70 6.54
CA THR A 70 -11.27 12.15 6.46
C THR A 70 -10.24 12.82 5.55
N GLU A 71 -9.09 12.18 5.38
CA GLU A 71 -8.01 12.60 4.49
C GLU A 71 -8.08 11.88 3.14
N GLN A 72 -7.53 12.51 2.10
CA GLN A 72 -7.40 11.88 0.79
C GLN A 72 -6.49 10.63 0.88
N PRO A 73 -7.01 9.42 0.59
CA PRO A 73 -6.20 8.20 0.56
C PRO A 73 -5.38 8.11 -0.74
N PHE A 74 -4.50 7.11 -0.81
CA PHE A 74 -3.78 6.82 -2.04
C PHE A 74 -4.67 6.05 -3.01
N CYS A 75 -5.29 4.96 -2.55
CA CYS A 75 -6.28 4.14 -3.25
C CYS A 75 -7.54 4.00 -2.38
N GLY A 76 -8.68 3.67 -2.98
CA GLY A 76 -9.92 3.44 -2.23
C GLY A 76 -10.42 4.70 -1.53
N ARG A 77 -10.86 4.54 -0.29
CA ARG A 77 -11.55 5.57 0.50
C ARG A 77 -10.92 5.82 1.87
N SER A 78 -9.95 4.99 2.25
CA SER A 78 -9.35 5.08 3.58
C SER A 78 -7.86 4.84 3.53
N SER A 79 -7.17 5.34 4.55
CA SER A 79 -5.76 5.06 4.79
C SER A 79 -5.54 4.82 6.27
N ILE A 80 -4.35 4.33 6.65
CA ILE A 80 -4.00 4.21 8.06
C ILE A 80 -3.16 5.41 8.50
N LYS A 81 -3.63 6.12 9.52
CA LYS A 81 -2.92 7.21 10.18
C LYS A 81 -2.03 6.68 11.30
N ASN A 82 -0.81 7.19 11.30
CA ASN A 82 0.23 6.96 12.31
C ASN A 82 0.51 5.48 12.62
N PRO A 83 0.66 4.59 11.61
CA PRO A 83 0.89 3.20 11.91
C PRO A 83 2.24 2.99 12.61
N TRP A 84 2.27 2.16 13.65
CA TRP A 84 3.49 1.73 14.35
C TRP A 84 4.04 0.39 13.82
N LYS A 85 3.26 -0.35 13.05
CA LYS A 85 3.67 -1.59 12.37
C LYS A 85 2.86 -1.81 11.09
N LEU A 86 3.49 -2.38 10.07
CA LEU A 86 2.86 -2.74 8.79
C LEU A 86 2.63 -4.25 8.66
N PHE A 87 3.39 -5.03 9.42
CA PHE A 87 3.29 -6.48 9.49
C PHE A 87 3.79 -6.94 10.85
N ASP A 88 3.13 -7.93 11.46
CA ASP A 88 3.50 -8.52 12.75
C ASP A 88 2.85 -9.90 12.88
N ASN A 89 3.57 -10.94 12.45
CA ASN A 89 3.06 -12.30 12.51
C ASN A 89 4.21 -13.32 12.67
N ASN A 90 4.39 -13.80 13.89
CA ASN A 90 5.38 -14.84 14.19
C ASN A 90 4.92 -16.24 13.74
N ASN A 91 3.61 -16.46 13.54
CA ASN A 91 3.07 -17.78 13.17
C ASN A 91 3.07 -18.00 11.66
N SER A 92 3.22 -16.94 10.88
CA SER A 92 3.37 -17.00 9.42
C SER A 92 4.39 -15.95 9.02
N PRO A 93 5.69 -16.20 9.29
CA PRO A 93 6.73 -15.25 8.97
C PRO A 93 6.97 -15.20 7.46
N ILE A 94 7.54 -14.08 7.01
CA ILE A 94 7.86 -13.82 5.61
C ILE A 94 9.13 -14.57 5.26
N PHE A 95 9.05 -15.64 4.48
CA PHE A 95 10.29 -16.27 3.96
C PHE A 95 10.97 -15.33 2.96
N LEU A 96 12.01 -14.61 3.42
CA LEU A 96 12.54 -13.43 2.72
C LEU A 96 13.22 -13.79 1.40
N SER A 97 13.75 -15.01 1.23
CA SER A 97 14.31 -15.42 -0.06
C SER A 97 13.25 -15.56 -1.16
N LYS A 98 11.98 -15.79 -0.78
CA LYS A 98 10.84 -15.90 -1.70
C LYS A 98 10.04 -14.61 -1.80
N ASN A 99 9.72 -13.98 -0.67
CA ASN A 99 8.87 -12.80 -0.56
C ASN A 99 9.69 -11.59 -0.09
N LYS A 100 10.55 -11.11 -0.98
CA LYS A 100 11.59 -10.13 -0.66
C LYS A 100 11.19 -8.67 -0.83
N TYR A 101 10.08 -8.36 -1.49
CA TYR A 101 9.69 -6.98 -1.73
C TYR A 101 8.61 -6.53 -0.76
N LEU A 102 8.85 -5.39 -0.10
CA LEU A 102 7.84 -4.60 0.59
C LEU A 102 7.49 -3.42 -0.31
N CYS A 103 6.22 -3.29 -0.69
CA CYS A 103 5.72 -2.09 -1.35
C CYS A 103 4.69 -1.39 -0.46
N LEU A 104 4.73 -0.06 -0.43
CA LEU A 104 3.76 0.74 0.32
C LEU A 104 3.51 2.11 -0.33
N ALA A 105 2.28 2.61 -0.19
CA ALA A 105 2.00 4.02 -0.37
C ALA A 105 2.14 4.77 0.96
N TYR A 106 2.71 5.96 0.95
CA TYR A 106 2.93 6.74 2.15
C TYR A 106 2.86 8.25 1.88
N ARG A 107 2.48 9.00 2.92
CA ARG A 107 2.42 10.47 2.97
C ARG A 107 2.78 10.96 4.38
N GLY A 108 3.25 12.19 4.51
CA GLY A 108 3.49 12.84 5.80
C GLY A 108 4.87 12.61 6.40
N ALA A 109 4.98 12.84 7.71
CA ALA A 109 6.25 13.03 8.41
C ALA A 109 6.92 11.72 8.85
N TRP A 110 7.40 10.93 7.89
CA TRP A 110 8.19 9.71 8.13
C TRP A 110 9.65 10.01 8.47
N ARG A 111 10.34 9.05 9.07
CA ARG A 111 11.82 8.99 9.10
C ARG A 111 12.30 8.11 7.95
N ASN A 112 13.51 8.35 7.44
CA ASN A 112 14.12 7.56 6.36
C ASN A 112 14.57 6.15 6.77
N ARG A 113 13.70 5.39 7.42
CA ARG A 113 14.01 4.04 7.91
C ARG A 113 12.79 3.13 8.00
N ILE A 114 12.98 1.93 7.47
CA ILE A 114 12.10 0.78 7.65
C ILE A 114 12.83 -0.19 8.59
N VAL A 115 12.16 -0.66 9.64
CA VAL A 115 12.75 -1.59 10.60
C VAL A 115 12.13 -2.96 10.40
N LEU A 116 12.97 -3.96 10.13
CA LEU A 116 12.57 -5.35 9.93
C LEU A 116 13.15 -6.21 11.05
N ASP A 117 12.27 -6.82 11.83
CA ASP A 117 12.62 -7.87 12.78
C ASP A 117 12.55 -9.22 12.04
N TYR A 118 13.56 -10.07 12.21
CA TYR A 118 13.67 -11.35 11.51
C TYR A 118 14.35 -12.42 12.36
N ILE A 119 14.09 -13.68 12.01
CA ILE A 119 14.79 -14.85 12.51
C ILE A 119 15.66 -15.47 11.41
N TYR A 120 16.74 -16.16 11.81
CA TYR A 120 17.63 -16.87 10.90
C TYR A 120 18.32 -18.04 11.60
N VAL A 121 18.82 -19.00 10.83
CA VAL A 121 19.67 -20.09 11.32
C VAL A 121 21.13 -19.72 11.10
N ASP A 122 21.93 -19.74 12.16
CA ASP A 122 23.36 -19.42 12.09
C ASP A 122 24.23 -20.61 11.64
N ALA A 123 25.55 -20.44 11.70
CA ALA A 123 26.51 -21.46 11.26
C ALA A 123 26.56 -22.69 12.19
N ASP A 124 26.10 -22.54 13.43
CA ASP A 124 26.01 -23.60 14.43
C ASP A 124 24.64 -24.30 14.39
N PHE A 125 23.82 -23.97 13.39
CA PHE A 125 22.45 -24.47 13.19
C PHE A 125 21.47 -24.05 14.29
N GLU A 126 21.75 -22.94 14.98
CA GLU A 126 20.86 -22.38 16.00
C GLU A 126 19.98 -21.26 15.42
N GLU A 127 18.74 -21.19 15.90
CA GLU A 127 17.83 -20.09 15.55
C GLU A 127 18.21 -18.83 16.34
N GLN A 128 18.37 -17.73 15.61
CA GLN A 128 18.71 -16.43 16.14
C GLN A 128 17.66 -15.39 15.73
N SER A 129 17.38 -14.45 16.62
CA SER A 129 16.55 -13.28 16.35
C SER A 129 17.41 -12.04 16.15
N SER A 130 17.04 -11.19 15.20
CA SER A 130 17.79 -9.97 14.89
C SER A 130 16.87 -8.90 14.31
N THR A 131 17.41 -7.69 14.17
CA THR A 131 16.73 -6.54 13.57
C THR A 131 17.68 -5.89 12.57
N VAL A 132 17.15 -5.50 11.41
CA VAL A 132 17.85 -4.65 10.45
C VAL A 132 17.07 -3.35 10.26
N VAL A 133 17.82 -2.25 10.11
CA VAL A 133 17.30 -0.96 9.70
C VAL A 133 17.63 -0.79 8.23
N ILE A 134 16.61 -0.60 7.40
CA ILE A 134 16.73 -0.35 5.98
C ILE A 134 16.57 1.16 5.80
N ASP A 135 17.68 1.84 5.50
CA ASP A 135 17.66 3.24 5.14
C ASP A 135 16.97 3.39 3.79
N HIS A 136 15.88 4.14 3.79
CA HIS A 136 15.08 4.37 2.59
C HIS A 136 14.44 5.75 2.70
N ASP A 137 14.56 6.55 1.65
CA ASP A 137 14.12 7.95 1.63
C ASP A 137 12.59 8.07 1.60
N LEU A 138 11.97 7.79 2.74
CA LEU A 138 10.54 8.01 3.03
C LEU A 138 10.21 9.48 3.29
N TYR A 139 11.22 10.33 3.37
CA TYR A 139 11.13 11.72 3.73
C TYR A 139 12.02 12.56 2.83
N THR A 140 11.51 13.72 2.46
CA THR A 140 12.23 14.81 1.84
C THR A 140 11.91 16.10 2.59
N ASP A 141 12.89 17.00 2.73
CA ASP A 141 12.81 18.18 3.60
C ASP A 141 11.82 19.27 3.14
N GLU A 142 11.18 19.07 2.00
CA GLU A 142 10.24 20.03 1.43
C GLU A 142 8.82 19.76 1.94
N ASP A 143 8.17 20.76 2.53
CA ASP A 143 6.80 20.62 3.06
C ASP A 143 5.80 20.17 1.98
N ALA A 144 6.01 20.56 0.71
CA ALA A 144 5.21 20.12 -0.42
C ALA A 144 5.27 18.60 -0.65
N ASP A 145 6.41 17.98 -0.37
CA ASP A 145 6.60 16.54 -0.52
C ASP A 145 5.96 15.75 0.63
N ARG A 146 5.77 16.36 1.80
CA ARG A 146 5.05 15.74 2.92
C ARG A 146 3.55 15.64 2.64
N GLU A 147 3.02 16.56 1.85
CA GLU A 147 1.61 16.59 1.47
C GLU A 147 1.30 15.63 0.30
N SER A 148 2.32 15.16 -0.41
CA SER A 148 2.15 14.33 -1.60
C SER A 148 2.26 12.85 -1.27
N TRP A 149 1.38 12.05 -1.88
CA TRP A 149 1.48 10.59 -1.78
C TRP A 149 2.64 10.07 -2.62
N LYS A 150 3.41 9.17 -2.04
CA LYS A 150 4.51 8.45 -2.70
C LYS A 150 4.24 6.96 -2.63
N TYR A 151 4.69 6.22 -3.61
CA TYR A 151 4.64 4.76 -3.64
C TYR A 151 6.05 4.21 -3.79
N THR A 152 6.43 3.28 -2.94
CA THR A 152 7.76 2.69 -3.02
C THR A 152 7.73 1.17 -2.94
N CYS A 153 8.71 0.52 -3.56
CA CYS A 153 9.02 -0.89 -3.37
C CYS A 153 10.48 -1.03 -2.95
N VAL A 154 10.73 -1.76 -1.85
CA VAL A 154 12.04 -2.00 -1.26
C VAL A 154 12.31 -3.50 -1.21
N GLU A 155 13.49 -3.91 -1.67
CA GLU A 155 13.96 -5.29 -1.59
C GLU A 155 14.61 -5.52 -0.21
N MET A 156 13.98 -6.32 0.65
CA MET A 156 14.36 -6.52 2.05
C MET A 156 15.48 -7.55 2.25
N TYR A 157 15.53 -8.58 1.39
CA TYR A 157 16.38 -9.75 1.62
C TYR A 157 17.88 -9.40 1.55
N SER A 158 18.28 -8.52 0.62
CA SER A 158 19.67 -8.08 0.49
C SER A 158 20.20 -7.37 1.73
N HIS A 159 19.37 -6.57 2.43
CA HIS A 159 19.75 -5.90 3.67
C HIS A 159 19.95 -6.90 4.82
N VAL A 160 19.07 -7.89 4.94
CA VAL A 160 19.19 -8.95 5.95
C VAL A 160 20.42 -9.81 5.69
N PHE A 161 20.64 -10.21 4.44
CA PHE A 161 21.81 -10.99 4.04
C PHE A 161 23.11 -10.22 4.27
N ALA A 162 23.16 -8.92 3.94
CA ALA A 162 24.32 -8.07 4.21
C ALA A 162 24.62 -7.94 5.72
N ALA A 163 23.58 -7.87 6.56
CA ALA A 163 23.74 -7.81 8.01
C ALA A 163 24.21 -9.15 8.61
N LYS A 164 23.86 -10.28 8.00
CA LYS A 164 24.19 -11.64 8.47
C LYS A 164 24.62 -12.56 7.31
N PRO A 165 25.82 -12.39 6.73
CA PRO A 165 26.22 -13.12 5.52
C PRO A 165 26.31 -14.64 5.66
N THR A 166 26.49 -15.14 6.88
CA THR A 166 26.57 -16.58 7.20
C THR A 166 25.22 -17.17 7.64
N GLY A 167 24.17 -16.35 7.75
CA GLY A 167 22.84 -16.81 8.14
C GLY A 167 22.11 -17.50 6.99
N ASN A 168 21.21 -18.42 7.34
CA ASN A 168 20.33 -19.13 6.42
C ASN A 168 18.87 -19.01 6.87
N PHE A 169 17.94 -19.34 5.97
CA PHE A 169 16.50 -19.39 6.27
C PHE A 169 15.96 -18.11 6.92
N PHE A 170 16.25 -16.94 6.32
CA PHE A 170 15.79 -15.67 6.84
C PHE A 170 14.26 -15.54 6.77
N GLU A 171 13.62 -15.36 7.93
CA GLU A 171 12.18 -15.16 8.03
C GLU A 171 11.84 -13.84 8.73
N GLY A 172 11.17 -12.94 8.02
CA GLY A 172 10.74 -11.65 8.54
C GLY A 172 9.48 -11.77 9.40
N THR A 173 9.51 -11.31 10.64
CA THR A 173 8.41 -11.48 11.60
C THR A 173 7.63 -10.19 11.83
N ARG A 174 8.29 -9.03 11.72
CA ARG A 174 7.65 -7.73 11.93
C ARG A 174 8.30 -6.64 11.09
N ILE A 175 7.45 -5.76 10.53
CA ILE A 175 7.88 -4.55 9.81
C ILE A 175 7.32 -3.33 10.54
N ARG A 176 8.20 -2.38 10.88
CA ARG A 176 7.87 -1.15 11.60
C ARG A 176 8.37 0.07 10.85
N LEU A 177 7.60 1.16 10.92
CA LEU A 177 7.99 2.47 10.44
C LEU A 177 8.20 3.42 11.63
N SER A 178 9.06 4.40 11.43
CA SER A 178 9.26 5.49 12.40
C SER A 178 8.83 6.82 11.80
N ARG A 179 8.23 7.69 12.61
CA ARG A 179 7.73 9.01 12.19
C ARG A 179 8.21 10.12 13.12
N THR A 180 8.14 11.36 12.66
CA THR A 180 8.41 12.59 13.41
C THR A 180 7.15 13.43 13.66
N GLY A 181 6.07 13.14 12.94
CA GLY A 181 4.76 13.81 13.08
C GLY A 181 3.61 12.94 12.58
N ASN A 182 2.54 13.57 12.12
CA ASN A 182 1.44 12.86 11.47
C ASN A 182 1.89 12.28 10.13
N ALA A 183 1.55 11.02 9.91
CA ALA A 183 1.92 10.31 8.71
C ALA A 183 0.87 9.25 8.37
N TRP A 184 0.72 8.94 7.09
CA TRP A 184 -0.26 7.99 6.58
C TRP A 184 0.43 6.93 5.75
N VAL A 185 -0.11 5.71 5.82
CA VAL A 185 0.20 4.62 4.91
C VAL A 185 -1.09 4.16 4.27
N ASP A 186 -0.98 3.75 3.03
CA ASP A 186 -2.03 3.07 2.30
C ASP A 186 -1.37 1.97 1.44
N VAL A 187 -2.13 0.94 1.09
CA VAL A 187 -1.68 -0.20 0.26
C VAL A 187 -0.32 -0.75 0.66
N VAL A 188 -0.28 -1.67 1.62
CA VAL A 188 0.92 -2.45 1.95
C VAL A 188 0.88 -3.77 1.20
N TYR A 189 1.96 -4.10 0.50
CA TYR A 189 2.13 -5.38 -0.19
C TYR A 189 3.47 -6.00 0.19
N ILE A 190 3.47 -7.32 0.43
CA ILE A 190 4.70 -8.11 0.58
C ILE A 190 4.62 -9.27 -0.41
N GLY A 191 5.68 -9.45 -1.20
CA GLY A 191 5.68 -10.51 -2.20
C GLY A 191 6.99 -10.73 -2.93
N SER A 192 6.92 -11.61 -3.93
CA SER A 192 8.10 -12.12 -4.66
C SER A 192 8.63 -11.18 -5.75
N LYS A 193 7.80 -10.24 -6.21
CA LYS A 193 8.13 -9.22 -7.20
C LYS A 193 7.55 -7.88 -6.76
N PRO A 194 8.16 -6.74 -7.13
CA PRO A 194 7.55 -5.45 -6.90
C PRO A 194 6.28 -5.31 -7.76
N THR A 195 5.32 -4.53 -7.28
CA THR A 195 4.03 -4.25 -7.96
C THR A 195 4.21 -3.24 -9.09
N VAL A 196 5.17 -2.34 -8.96
CA VAL A 196 5.64 -1.43 -10.01
C VAL A 196 7.07 -1.77 -10.38
N TYR A 197 7.38 -1.85 -11.68
CA TYR A 197 8.69 -2.25 -12.17
C TYR A 197 9.23 -1.19 -13.12
N THR A 198 10.45 -0.72 -12.86
CA THR A 198 11.29 -0.07 -13.87
C THR A 198 12.56 -0.92 -14.05
N PRO A 199 13.01 -1.16 -15.29
CA PRO A 199 14.14 -2.05 -15.56
C PRO A 199 15.47 -1.66 -14.90
N GLN A 200 15.60 -0.44 -14.35
CA GLN A 200 16.87 0.13 -13.92
C GLN A 200 17.14 0.12 -12.41
N ASN A 201 16.16 -0.08 -11.53
CA ASN A 201 16.39 0.01 -10.07
C ASN A 201 15.56 -1.00 -9.24
N PRO A 202 16.18 -1.78 -8.33
CA PRO A 202 15.47 -2.72 -7.46
C PRO A 202 14.69 -2.04 -6.32
N THR A 203 15.00 -0.76 -6.06
CA THR A 203 14.27 0.12 -5.16
C THR A 203 13.72 1.29 -5.97
N ILE A 204 12.40 1.41 -6.03
CA ILE A 204 11.73 2.43 -6.85
C ILE A 204 10.81 3.21 -5.94
N THR A 205 10.94 4.54 -5.94
CA THR A 205 9.96 5.44 -5.37
C THR A 205 9.35 6.27 -6.50
N LEU A 206 8.03 6.21 -6.62
CA LEU A 206 7.24 6.98 -7.57
C LEU A 206 6.37 7.96 -6.79
N LEU A 207 6.26 9.19 -7.30
CA LEU A 207 5.16 10.07 -6.88
C LEU A 207 3.85 9.52 -7.44
N ALA A 208 2.73 9.75 -6.75
CA ALA A 208 1.44 9.20 -7.13
C ALA A 208 1.02 9.54 -8.57
N GLU A 209 1.38 10.73 -9.05
CA GLU A 209 1.14 11.21 -10.42
C GLU A 209 2.03 10.54 -11.48
N ASN A 210 3.14 9.92 -11.08
CA ASN A 210 4.11 9.28 -11.97
C ASN A 210 3.93 7.76 -12.05
N ILE A 211 2.86 7.22 -11.46
CA ILE A 211 2.51 5.81 -11.57
C ILE A 211 1.90 5.61 -12.97
N PRO A 212 2.55 4.82 -13.85
CA PRO A 212 2.11 4.67 -15.24
C PRO A 212 0.72 4.06 -15.26
N ASP A 213 -0.21 4.77 -15.92
CA ASP A 213 -1.64 4.47 -16.05
C ASP A 213 -2.42 4.29 -14.71
N GLN A 214 -3.46 5.12 -14.52
CA GLN A 214 -4.67 4.81 -13.74
C GLN A 214 -4.77 5.16 -12.24
N ARG A 215 -3.94 6.03 -11.65
CA ARG A 215 -4.40 6.71 -10.43
C ARG A 215 -5.42 7.79 -10.80
N VAL A 216 -6.70 7.51 -10.61
CA VAL A 216 -7.79 8.42 -11.01
C VAL A 216 -8.52 8.89 -9.76
N ALA A 217 -8.57 10.21 -9.57
CA ALA A 217 -9.38 10.81 -8.52
C ALA A 217 -10.87 10.60 -8.81
N PRO A 218 -11.72 10.43 -7.78
CA PRO A 218 -13.15 10.41 -7.97
C PRO A 218 -13.66 11.77 -8.50
N PRO A 219 -14.78 11.80 -9.23
CA PRO A 219 -15.45 13.03 -9.60
C PRO A 219 -15.77 13.88 -8.35
N ARG A 220 -15.62 15.21 -8.46
CA ARG A 220 -15.89 16.15 -7.37
C ARG A 220 -17.05 17.06 -7.78
N PRO A 221 -18.00 17.38 -6.89
CA PRO A 221 -19.04 18.35 -7.21
C PRO A 221 -18.40 19.68 -7.63
N GLY A 222 -18.68 20.16 -8.84
CA GLY A 222 -18.17 21.43 -9.39
C GLY A 222 -18.74 22.70 -8.74
N GLY A 223 -19.24 22.61 -7.50
CA GLY A 223 -19.82 23.72 -6.78
C GLY A 223 -18.76 24.73 -6.36
N GLN A 224 -18.63 25.82 -7.11
CA GLN A 224 -17.99 27.04 -6.62
C GLN A 224 -18.89 27.62 -5.51
N MET A 225 -18.37 27.73 -4.28
CA MET A 225 -19.00 28.65 -3.32
C MET A 225 -18.76 30.06 -3.83
N ILE A 226 -19.81 30.66 -4.37
CA ILE A 226 -19.84 32.09 -4.67
C ILE A 226 -20.19 32.76 -3.34
N ASP A 227 -19.20 33.36 -2.68
CA ASP A 227 -19.47 34.23 -1.54
C ASP A 227 -20.23 35.45 -2.09
N SER A 228 -21.44 35.68 -1.57
CA SER A 228 -22.35 36.77 -1.98
C SER A 228 -22.46 37.81 -0.88
#